data_AF-A0A833R6X3-F1
#
_entry.id   AF-A0A833R6X3-F1
#
_cell.length_a   1.000
_cell.length_b   1.000
_cell.length_c   1.000
_cell.angle_alpha   90.00
_cell.angle_beta   90.00
_cell.angle_gamma   90.00
#
_symmetry.space_group_name_H-M   'P 1'
#
loop_
_entity.id
_entity.type
_entity.pdbx_description
1 polymer ?
#
loop_
_entity_poly.entity_id
_entity_poly.type
_entity_poly.pdbx_seq_one_letter_code
_entity_poly.pdbx_strand_id
1 'polypeptide(L)'
;MAPRAVLLYLSFTSPPVPSPQTFFVTQFPLPSPITDPNEADFASPLDDGHVIAGFVNCFSNYSSFLAKPGLYIEQIFVREPWRRKGLGKFMLSAVVKKAAELGDGKG
;
A
#
# COMPACT_ATOMS: atom_id res chain seq x y z
N MET A 1 -2.68 -0.96 26.82
CA MET A 1 -1.99 -1.60 25.67
C MET A 1 -1.72 -0.49 24.65
N ALA A 2 -0.46 -0.29 24.25
CA ALA A 2 0.01 0.82 23.40
C ALA A 2 -0.52 0.70 21.96
N PRO A 3 -0.58 1.79 21.15
CA PRO A 3 -1.25 1.77 19.85
C PRO A 3 -0.51 0.84 18.90
N ARG A 4 -1.22 -0.15 18.38
CA ARG A 4 -0.61 -1.19 17.54
C ARG A 4 -0.61 -0.69 16.09
N ALA A 5 0.55 -0.76 15.46
CA ALA A 5 0.82 -0.06 14.21
C ALA A 5 -0.08 -0.56 13.06
N VAL A 6 -0.19 0.27 12.03
CA VAL A 6 -1.03 0.02 10.87
C VAL A 6 -0.23 -0.63 9.77
N LEU A 7 -0.73 -1.74 9.24
CA LEU A 7 -0.23 -2.34 8.01
C LEU A 7 -0.99 -1.78 6.80
N LEU A 8 -0.25 -1.35 5.78
CA LEU A 8 -0.81 -0.95 4.49
C LEU A 8 -0.34 -1.92 3.42
N TYR A 9 -1.31 -2.53 2.74
CA TYR A 9 -1.05 -3.49 1.66
C TYR A 9 -0.84 -2.77 0.34
N LEU A 10 0.27 -3.04 -0.31
CA LEU A 10 0.59 -2.46 -1.60
C LEU A 10 0.96 -3.58 -2.56
N SER A 11 0.12 -3.82 -3.56
CA SER A 11 0.30 -4.90 -4.55
C SER A 11 0.81 -4.32 -5.87
N PHE A 12 1.83 -4.97 -6.44
CA PHE A 12 2.24 -4.76 -7.83
C PHE A 12 2.05 -6.05 -8.64
N THR A 13 1.38 -5.93 -9.78
CA THR A 13 1.37 -7.01 -10.77
C THR A 13 1.89 -6.53 -12.12
N SER A 14 2.57 -7.43 -12.84
CA SER A 14 2.84 -7.31 -14.27
C SER A 14 1.75 -8.08 -15.03
N PRO A 15 1.25 -7.60 -16.18
CA PRO A 15 0.30 -8.38 -16.98
C PRO A 15 0.97 -9.63 -17.62
N PRO A 16 0.17 -10.59 -18.09
CA PRO A 16 -0.30 -11.74 -17.32
C PRO A 16 0.79 -12.83 -17.22
N VAL A 17 1.73 -12.68 -16.29
CA VAL A 17 2.60 -13.79 -15.89
C VAL A 17 2.13 -14.21 -14.49
N PRO A 18 1.90 -15.51 -14.22
CA PRO A 18 1.62 -15.97 -12.87
C PRO A 18 2.92 -15.91 -12.04
N SER A 19 3.35 -14.68 -11.71
CA SER A 19 4.39 -14.44 -10.72
C SER A 19 3.74 -14.30 -9.35
N PRO A 20 4.47 -14.58 -8.25
CA PRO A 20 4.00 -14.22 -6.91
C PRO A 20 3.62 -12.73 -6.91
N GLN A 21 2.42 -12.42 -6.42
CA GLN A 21 2.03 -11.03 -6.18
C GLN A 21 3.06 -10.42 -5.25
N THR A 22 3.79 -9.40 -5.69
CA THR A 22 4.75 -8.72 -4.83
C THR A 22 3.98 -7.72 -4.00
N PHE A 23 3.71 -8.09 -2.75
CA PHE A 23 3.19 -7.17 -1.75
C PHE A 23 4.34 -6.59 -0.93
N PHE A 24 4.24 -5.33 -0.58
CA PHE A 24 5.13 -4.71 0.40
C PHE A 24 4.31 -4.01 1.47
N VAL A 25 4.85 -4.06 2.67
CA VAL A 25 4.24 -3.50 3.86
C VAL A 25 4.93 -2.20 4.20
N THR A 26 4.12 -1.19 4.51
CA THR A 26 4.61 0.03 5.14
C THR A 26 3.82 0.30 6.41
N GLN A 27 4.52 0.73 7.46
CA GLN A 27 3.94 1.00 8.78
C GLN A 27 3.65 2.49 8.93
N PHE A 28 2.45 2.81 9.39
CA PHE A 28 2.06 4.18 9.70
C PHE A 28 2.05 4.41 11.22
N PRO A 29 2.84 5.36 11.75
CA PRO A 29 2.82 5.67 13.18
C PRO A 29 1.50 6.35 13.56
N LEU A 30 0.81 5.79 14.55
CA LEU A 30 -0.45 6.33 15.04
C LEU A 30 -0.21 7.31 16.20
N PRO A 31 -0.82 8.51 16.18
CA PRO A 31 -0.71 9.45 17.29
C PRO A 31 -1.55 9.03 18.51
N SER A 32 -2.60 8.23 18.31
CA SER A 32 -3.50 7.74 19.35
C SER A 32 -4.12 6.40 18.97
N PRO A 33 -4.59 5.59 19.94
CA PRO A 33 -5.40 4.41 19.67
C PRO A 33 -6.65 4.77 18.85
N ILE A 34 -7.09 3.83 18.02
CA ILE A 34 -8.30 3.94 17.20
C ILE A 34 -9.19 2.76 17.53
N THR A 35 -10.47 3.03 17.77
CA THR A 35 -11.47 1.98 17.92
C THR A 35 -11.91 1.53 16.54
N ASP A 36 -11.72 0.25 16.25
CA ASP A 36 -12.11 -0.38 15.00
C ASP A 36 -13.04 -1.56 15.30
N PRO A 37 -14.35 -1.47 15.01
CA PRO A 37 -15.29 -2.53 15.33
C PRO A 37 -15.01 -3.83 14.57
N ASN A 38 -14.27 -3.76 13.46
CA ASN A 38 -13.96 -4.90 12.60
C ASN A 38 -12.46 -5.25 12.68
N GLU A 39 -11.75 -4.91 13.76
CA GLU A 39 -10.30 -5.14 13.89
C GLU A 39 -9.92 -6.61 13.65
N ALA A 40 -10.69 -7.55 14.21
CA ALA A 40 -10.42 -8.99 14.14
C ALA A 40 -10.47 -9.54 12.70
N ASP A 41 -11.38 -9.04 11.86
CA ASP A 41 -11.54 -9.48 10.47
C ASP A 41 -10.38 -9.03 9.58
N PHE A 42 -9.61 -8.03 10.03
CA PHE A 42 -8.52 -7.41 9.29
C PHE A 42 -7.18 -7.53 10.04
N ALA A 43 -7.02 -8.58 10.86
CA ALA A 43 -5.75 -8.88 11.49
C ALA A 43 -4.64 -9.08 10.45
N SER A 44 -3.45 -8.56 10.74
CA SER A 44 -2.27 -8.76 9.91
C SER A 44 -1.93 -10.26 9.87
N PRO A 45 -1.73 -10.86 8.68
CA PRO A 45 -1.22 -12.24 8.59
C PRO A 45 0.29 -12.33 8.86
N LEU A 46 0.98 -11.19 9.02
CA LEU A 46 2.43 -11.14 9.17
C LEU A 46 2.88 -11.12 10.62
N ASP A 47 2.05 -10.65 11.54
CA ASP A 47 2.39 -10.59 12.97
C ASP A 47 1.15 -10.44 13.87
N ASP A 48 1.34 -10.79 15.14
CA ASP A 48 0.34 -10.59 16.17
C ASP A 48 0.31 -9.14 16.64
N GLY A 49 -0.68 -8.40 16.15
CA GLY A 49 -1.06 -7.12 16.72
C GLY A 49 -1.19 -5.98 15.75
N HIS A 50 -0.81 -6.12 14.49
CA HIS A 50 -1.13 -5.12 13.50
C HIS A 50 -2.46 -5.46 12.83
N VAL A 51 -3.11 -4.42 12.31
CA VAL A 51 -4.30 -4.57 11.48
C VAL A 51 -4.16 -3.85 10.17
N ILE A 52 -4.84 -4.38 9.17
CA ILE A 52 -4.89 -3.84 7.83
C ILE A 52 -5.88 -2.67 7.84
N ALA A 53 -5.39 -1.45 7.68
CA ALA A 53 -6.24 -0.26 7.64
C ALA A 53 -6.69 0.10 6.22
N GLY A 54 -6.01 -0.42 5.20
CA GLY A 54 -6.25 -0.08 3.81
C GLY A 54 -5.23 -0.71 2.87
N PHE A 55 -5.42 -0.46 1.59
CA PHE A 55 -4.54 -0.96 0.53
C PHE A 55 -4.49 -0.01 -0.68
N VAL A 56 -3.47 -0.19 -1.51
CA VAL A 56 -3.42 0.33 -2.89
C VAL A 56 -3.01 -0.80 -3.82
N ASN A 57 -3.74 -0.94 -4.92
CA ASN A 57 -3.36 -1.85 -6.01
C ASN A 57 -2.80 -1.05 -7.19
N CYS A 58 -1.64 -1.48 -7.68
CA CYS A 58 -0.93 -0.83 -8.76
C CYS A 58 -0.46 -1.85 -9.80
N PHE A 59 -0.41 -1.43 -11.05
CA PHE A 59 0.10 -2.22 -12.17
C PHE A 59 1.29 -1.53 -12.81
N SER A 60 2.26 -2.31 -13.26
CA SER A 60 3.27 -1.81 -14.18
C SER A 60 2.60 -1.36 -15.47
N ASN A 61 2.94 -0.16 -15.91
CA ASN A 61 2.46 0.42 -17.16
C ASN A 61 3.66 0.92 -17.98
N TYR A 62 3.50 1.00 -19.30
CA TYR A 62 4.49 1.62 -20.18
C TYR A 62 3.82 2.73 -20.97
N SER A 63 4.31 3.96 -20.82
CA SER A 63 3.83 5.09 -21.59
C SER A 63 4.49 5.08 -22.96
N SER A 64 3.73 4.81 -24.02
CA SER A 64 4.21 4.92 -25.40
C SER A 64 4.53 6.37 -25.80
N PHE A 65 3.82 7.35 -25.24
CA PHE A 65 4.08 8.78 -25.47
C PHE A 65 5.42 9.24 -24.91
N LEU A 66 5.79 8.78 -23.72
CA LEU A 66 7.04 9.16 -23.06
C LEU A 66 8.17 8.15 -23.30
N ALA A 67 7.87 7.01 -23.91
CA ALA A 67 8.73 5.83 -24.05
C ALA A 67 9.36 5.40 -22.71
N LYS A 68 8.58 5.44 -21.62
CA LYS A 68 9.07 5.18 -20.25
C LYS A 68 8.17 4.21 -19.47
N PRO A 69 8.75 3.34 -18.63
CA PRO A 69 7.99 2.56 -17.67
C PRO A 69 7.38 3.47 -16.60
N GLY A 70 6.28 3.02 -16.00
CA GLY A 70 5.58 3.72 -14.94
C GLY A 70 4.66 2.77 -14.17
N LEU A 71 3.86 3.36 -13.29
CA LEU A 71 2.86 2.63 -12.50
C LEU A 71 1.48 3.25 -12.73
N TYR A 72 0.48 2.39 -12.88
CA TYR A 72 -0.92 2.76 -12.91
C TYR A 72 -1.58 2.32 -11.61
N ILE A 73 -2.23 3.23 -10.91
CA ILE A 73 -2.98 2.90 -9.68
C ILE A 73 -4.39 2.49 -10.10
N GLU A 74 -4.75 1.24 -9.80
CA GLU A 74 -6.10 0.75 -10.07
C GLU A 74 -7.07 1.18 -8.97
N GLN A 75 -6.69 0.95 -7.72
CA GLN A 75 -7.56 1.17 -6.57
C GLN A 75 -6.77 1.63 -5.36
N ILE A 76 -7.39 2.49 -4.57
CA ILE A 76 -6.94 2.89 -3.24
C ILE A 76 -8.13 2.84 -2.30
N PHE A 77 -7.95 2.18 -1.16
CA PHE A 77 -9.00 2.06 -0.16
C PHE A 77 -8.44 2.24 1.24
N VAL A 78 -9.18 2.99 2.06
CA VAL A 78 -8.93 3.14 3.50
C VAL A 78 -10.23 2.82 4.21
N ARG A 79 -10.17 1.88 5.16
CA ARG A 79 -11.28 1.49 6.03
C ARG A 79 -11.73 2.68 6.87
N GLU A 80 -13.03 2.78 7.13
CA GLU A 80 -13.65 3.97 7.69
C GLU A 80 -13.03 4.47 9.01
N PRO A 81 -12.72 3.63 10.02
CA PRO A 81 -12.10 4.08 11.27
C PRO A 81 -10.72 4.76 11.10
N TRP A 82 -10.07 4.50 9.96
CA TRP A 82 -8.72 4.92 9.64
C TRP A 82 -8.66 6.12 8.70
N ARG A 83 -9.81 6.62 8.21
CA ARG A 83 -9.87 7.77 7.31
C ARG A 83 -9.47 9.06 8.02
N ARG A 84 -9.13 10.09 7.24
CA ARG A 84 -8.77 11.45 7.69
C ARG A 84 -7.50 11.54 8.56
N LYS A 85 -6.68 10.49 8.59
CA LYS A 85 -5.43 10.42 9.36
C LYS A 85 -4.16 10.46 8.49
N GLY A 86 -4.32 10.72 7.18
CA GLY A 86 -3.20 10.81 6.25
C GLY A 86 -2.77 9.49 5.58
N LEU A 87 -3.43 8.37 5.89
CA LEU A 87 -3.06 7.04 5.34
C LEU A 87 -3.09 7.01 3.81
N GLY A 88 -4.08 7.63 3.16
CA GLY A 88 -4.15 7.67 1.70
C GLY A 88 -2.93 8.38 1.08
N LYS A 89 -2.53 9.52 1.64
CA LYS A 89 -1.33 10.26 1.23
C LYS A 89 -0.06 9.43 1.48
N PHE A 90 0.01 8.76 2.62
CA PHE A 90 1.15 7.92 2.98
C PHE A 90 1.31 6.74 2.01
N MET A 91 0.22 6.03 1.69
CA MET A 91 0.24 4.96 0.69
C MET A 91 0.65 5.45 -0.70
N LEU A 92 0.08 6.57 -1.16
CA LEU A 92 0.47 7.15 -2.45
C LEU A 92 1.96 7.57 -2.48
N SER A 93 2.47 8.08 -1.37
CA SER A 93 3.90 8.43 -1.24
C SER A 93 4.78 7.19 -1.33
N ALA A 94 4.35 6.07 -0.75
CA ALA A 94 5.04 4.79 -0.86
C ALA A 94 5.03 4.26 -2.31
N VAL A 95 3.91 4.38 -3.03
CA VAL A 95 3.82 4.04 -4.45
C VAL A 95 4.74 4.92 -5.30
N VAL A 96 4.77 6.24 -5.07
CA VAL A 96 5.66 7.17 -5.79
C VAL A 96 7.12 6.84 -5.53
N LYS A 97 7.50 6.57 -4.27
CA LYS A 97 8.86 6.13 -3.94
C LYS A 97 9.22 4.87 -4.72
N LYS A 98 8.30 3.91 -4.81
CA LYS A 98 8.55 2.69 -5.57
C LYS A 98 8.62 2.93 -7.08
N ALA A 99 7.79 3.82 -7.61
CA ALA A 99 7.84 4.25 -9.00
C ALA A 99 9.21 4.85 -9.34
N ALA A 100 9.75 5.68 -8.44
CA ALA A 100 11.08 6.27 -8.60
C ALA A 100 12.17 5.20 -8.60
N GLU A 101 12.14 4.24 -7.68
CA GLU A 101 13.08 3.10 -7.66
C GLU A 101 13.06 2.29 -8.97
N LEU A 102 11.88 2.12 -9.59
CA LEU A 102 11.73 1.43 -10.88
C LEU A 102 12.21 2.29 -12.07
N GLY A 103 11.99 3.61 -12.01
CA GLY A 103 12.39 4.56 -13.05
C GLY A 103 13.87 4.97 -12.99
N ASP A 104 14.52 4.83 -11.84
CA ASP A 104 15.96 5.05 -11.62
C ASP A 104 16.81 3.84 -12.05
N GLY A 105 16.20 2.83 -12.66
CA GLY A 105 16.90 1.85 -13.48
C GLY A 105 17.63 2.57 -14.60
N LYS A 106 18.92 2.85 -14.37
CA LYS A 106 19.87 3.38 -15.36
C LYS A 106 19.69 2.64 -16.69
N GLY A 107 19.03 3.29 -17.63
CA GLY A 107 19.32 3.12 -19.05
C GLY A 107 20.67 3.75 -19.37
#